data_AF-A0A7X6HV56-F1
#
_entry.id   AF-A0A7X6HV56-F1
#
_cell.length_a   1.000
_cell.length_b   1.000
_cell.length_c   1.000
_cell.angle_alpha   90.00
_cell.angle_beta   90.00
_cell.angle_gamma   90.00
#
_symmetry.space_group_name_H-M   'P 1'
#
loop_
_entity.id
_entity.type
_entity.pdbx_description
1 polymer ?
#
loop_
_entity_poly.entity_id
_entity_poly.type
_entity_poly.pdbx_seq_one_letter_code
_entity_poly.pdbx_strand_id
1 'polypeptide(L)'
;MNDQPQSNPPADPPPAAAIPSAFSPFEGRTTARPSFYITASDRDLLAKLTELMRQRGYIGVADTAGRMQYILDGRQNVYRAAHLVNELVKQQTAVYPETVPEAAVLRRLTAQVFKAHNLSSHLSGSRYLEYMLYLYLRDQDRCTLQCSHLYAETAKHYLTTASRVERDVRYMLRQADLKGGNARNLKYLAENILRLYRDASQNGGAVIK
;
A
#
# COMPACT_ATOMS: atom_id res chain seq x y z
N MET A 1 -29.85 -67.92 23.92
CA MET A 1 -28.71 -67.38 23.13
C MET A 1 -28.95 -65.90 22.94
N ASN A 2 -28.17 -65.04 23.61
CA ASN A 2 -28.24 -63.59 23.48
C ASN A 2 -26.81 -63.12 23.20
N ASP A 3 -26.48 -62.92 21.92
CA ASP A 3 -25.21 -62.37 21.48
C ASP A 3 -25.28 -60.84 21.54
N GLN A 4 -24.64 -60.27 22.57
CA GLN A 4 -24.30 -58.85 22.58
C GLN A 4 -22.86 -58.67 22.07
N PRO A 5 -22.60 -57.77 21.11
CA PRO A 5 -21.24 -57.45 20.70
C PRO A 5 -20.57 -56.60 21.79
N GLN A 6 -19.43 -57.06 22.28
CA GLN A 6 -18.58 -56.32 23.21
C GLN A 6 -18.11 -55.00 22.57
N SER A 7 -18.51 -53.88 23.17
CA SER A 7 -17.99 -52.55 22.84
C SER A 7 -16.57 -52.39 23.38
N ASN A 8 -15.57 -52.35 22.50
CA ASN A 8 -14.23 -51.90 22.88
C ASN A 8 -14.27 -50.42 23.28
N PRO A 9 -13.61 -50.03 24.39
CA PRO A 9 -13.49 -48.61 24.75
C PRO A 9 -12.63 -47.87 23.71
N PRO A 10 -12.85 -46.56 23.51
CA PRO A 10 -12.05 -45.76 22.58
C PRO A 10 -10.60 -45.73 23.06
N ALA A 11 -9.68 -46.12 22.17
CA ALA A 11 -8.25 -46.02 22.41
C ALA A 11 -7.88 -44.56 22.74
N ASP A 12 -7.10 -44.37 23.80
CA ASP A 12 -6.53 -43.07 24.16
C ASP A 12 -5.86 -42.44 22.92
N PRO A 13 -6.03 -41.13 22.68
CA PRO A 13 -5.27 -40.45 21.64
C PRO A 13 -3.78 -40.60 21.96
N PRO A 14 -2.94 -40.90 20.95
CA PRO A 14 -1.50 -41.01 21.16
C PRO A 14 -1.00 -39.69 21.79
N PRO A 15 -0.05 -39.75 22.73
CA PRO A 15 0.48 -38.55 23.35
C PRO A 15 0.93 -37.59 22.25
N ALA A 16 0.43 -36.36 22.30
CA ALA A 16 0.77 -35.31 21.37
C ALA A 16 2.29 -35.32 21.18
N ALA A 17 2.74 -35.64 19.96
CA ALA A 17 4.14 -35.62 19.60
C ALA A 17 4.64 -34.22 19.94
N ALA A 18 5.41 -34.13 21.03
CA ALA A 18 6.07 -32.91 21.44
C ALA A 18 6.86 -32.44 20.22
N ILE A 19 6.50 -31.26 19.71
CA ILE A 19 7.31 -30.54 18.75
C ILE A 19 8.72 -30.52 19.36
N PRO A 20 9.75 -31.09 18.72
CA PRO A 20 11.07 -31.12 19.30
C PRO A 20 11.49 -29.66 19.52
N SER A 21 11.64 -29.28 20.79
CA SER A 21 12.28 -28.03 21.17
C SER A 21 13.65 -28.04 20.51
N ALA A 22 13.79 -27.29 19.43
CA ALA A 22 14.99 -27.22 18.62
C ALA A 22 16.09 -26.49 19.40
N PHE A 23 16.67 -27.16 20.41
CA PHE A 23 17.94 -26.82 21.05
C PHE A 23 18.36 -28.01 21.94
N SER A 24 18.74 -29.12 21.31
CA SER A 24 19.56 -30.12 21.99
C SER A 24 21.03 -29.69 21.81
N PRO A 25 21.77 -29.39 22.90
CA PRO A 25 23.20 -29.14 22.79
C PRO A 25 23.88 -30.43 22.31
N PHE A 26 24.79 -30.27 21.35
CA PHE A 26 25.57 -31.32 20.73
C PHE A 26 26.37 -32.11 21.79
N GLU A 27 25.85 -33.25 22.25
CA GLU A 27 26.66 -34.27 22.90
C GLU A 27 27.42 -35.05 21.83
N GLY A 28 28.63 -34.56 21.50
CA GLY A 28 29.47 -35.18 20.49
C GLY A 28 30.90 -34.66 20.55
N ARG A 29 31.75 -35.37 21.30
CA ARG A 29 33.22 -35.38 21.27
C ARG A 29 33.93 -34.03 21.11
N THR A 30 34.47 -33.56 22.23
CA THR A 30 35.50 -32.54 22.38
C THR A 30 36.68 -32.73 21.41
N THR A 31 36.66 -32.00 20.30
CA THR A 31 37.83 -31.25 19.82
C THR A 31 37.40 -29.78 19.80
N ALA A 32 37.65 -29.08 20.91
CA ALA A 32 37.14 -27.76 21.18
C ALA A 32 37.75 -26.72 20.22
N ARG A 33 37.18 -26.59 19.02
CA ARG A 33 37.39 -25.43 18.17
C ARG A 33 36.47 -24.33 18.68
N PRO A 34 36.98 -23.13 19.00
CA PRO A 34 36.13 -22.03 19.42
C PRO A 34 35.12 -21.70 18.32
N SER A 35 33.83 -21.73 18.65
CA SER A 35 32.75 -21.27 17.78
C SER A 35 32.20 -19.94 18.29
N PHE A 36 32.08 -18.98 17.37
CA PHE A 36 31.49 -17.67 17.64
C PHE A 36 30.09 -17.63 17.03
N TYR A 37 29.13 -17.13 17.80
CA TYR A 37 27.76 -16.91 17.34
C TYR A 37 27.43 -15.43 17.48
N ILE A 38 26.82 -14.87 16.45
CA ILE A 38 26.31 -13.49 16.48
C ILE A 38 24.82 -13.60 16.80
N THR A 39 24.41 -13.09 17.96
CA THR A 39 23.00 -12.90 18.27
C THR A 39 22.52 -11.58 17.66
N ALA A 40 21.51 -11.64 16.81
CA ALA A 40 20.93 -10.47 16.16
C ALA A 40 19.40 -10.61 16.14
N SER A 41 18.68 -9.51 16.34
CA SER A 41 17.23 -9.51 16.15
C SER A 41 16.89 -9.57 14.65
N ASP A 42 15.68 -9.99 14.31
CA ASP A 42 15.19 -9.95 12.92
C ASP A 42 15.34 -8.54 12.31
N ARG A 43 15.13 -7.50 13.11
CA ARG A 43 15.31 -6.11 12.69
C ARG A 43 16.76 -5.80 12.33
N ASP A 44 17.72 -6.27 13.13
CA ASP A 44 19.14 -6.04 12.89
C ASP A 44 19.65 -6.81 11.67
N LEU A 45 19.18 -8.06 11.51
CA LEU A 45 19.48 -8.88 10.34
C LEU A 45 18.94 -8.25 9.06
N LEU A 46 17.67 -7.81 9.07
CA LEU A 46 17.04 -7.17 7.93
C LEU A 46 17.71 -5.82 7.60
N ALA A 47 18.07 -5.03 8.62
CA ALA A 47 18.78 -3.78 8.40
C ALA A 47 20.16 -4.02 7.77
N LYS A 48 20.90 -5.04 8.23
CA LYS A 48 22.21 -5.38 7.68
C LYS A 48 22.11 -5.96 6.26
N LEU A 49 21.10 -6.78 6.00
CA LEU A 49 20.81 -7.29 4.66
C LEU A 49 20.48 -6.15 3.70
N THR A 50 19.61 -5.21 4.13
CA THR A 50 19.26 -4.02 3.33
C THR A 50 20.51 -3.21 2.97
N GLU A 51 21.42 -3.04 3.93
CA GLU A 51 22.67 -2.33 3.71
C GLU A 51 23.58 -3.07 2.70
N LEU A 52 23.72 -4.39 2.82
CA LEU A 52 24.49 -5.20 1.85
C LEU A 52 23.90 -5.13 0.44
N MET A 53 22.57 -5.15 0.34
CA MET A 53 21.87 -5.02 -0.93
C MET A 53 22.11 -3.65 -1.57
N ARG A 54 22.04 -2.57 -0.78
CA ARG A 54 22.35 -1.22 -1.24
C ARG A 54 23.80 -1.10 -1.74
N GLN A 55 24.76 -1.65 -1.00
CA GLN A 55 26.18 -1.66 -1.39
C GLN A 55 26.43 -2.46 -2.68
N ARG A 56 25.63 -3.50 -2.92
CA ARG A 56 25.67 -4.30 -4.15
C ARG A 56 24.76 -3.76 -5.25
N GLY A 57 24.28 -2.52 -5.17
CA GLY A 57 23.56 -1.84 -6.23
C GLY A 57 22.17 -2.43 -6.54
N TYR A 58 21.57 -3.14 -5.58
CA TYR A 58 20.18 -3.57 -5.69
C TYR A 58 19.25 -2.40 -5.36
N ILE A 59 18.22 -2.24 -6.20
CA ILE A 59 17.18 -1.23 -6.04
C ILE A 59 15.90 -1.95 -5.62
N GLY A 60 15.34 -1.57 -4.48
CA GLY A 60 14.05 -2.05 -4.05
C GLY A 60 12.93 -1.12 -4.51
N VAL A 61 11.86 -1.67 -5.07
CA VAL A 61 10.65 -0.91 -5.42
C VAL A 61 9.55 -1.28 -4.42
N ALA A 62 9.04 -0.27 -3.72
CA ALA A 62 7.87 -0.39 -2.87
C ALA A 62 6.59 -0.09 -3.66
N ASP A 63 5.54 -0.85 -3.39
CA ASP A 63 4.17 -0.56 -3.80
C ASP A 63 3.66 0.71 -3.10
N THR A 64 2.56 1.25 -3.59
CA THR A 64 1.81 2.41 -3.06
C THR A 64 1.46 2.30 -1.58
N ALA A 65 1.38 1.08 -1.03
CA ALA A 65 1.24 0.81 0.40
C ALA A 65 2.58 0.75 1.17
N GLY A 66 3.69 1.21 0.60
CA GLY A 66 5.02 1.18 1.20
C GLY A 66 5.59 -0.22 1.44
N ARG A 67 5.04 -1.26 0.80
CA ARG A 67 5.53 -2.64 0.89
C ARG A 67 6.54 -2.90 -0.22
N MET A 68 7.72 -3.41 0.10
CA MET A 68 8.71 -3.83 -0.90
C MET A 68 8.15 -4.99 -1.73
N GLN A 69 7.98 -4.78 -3.04
CA GLN A 69 7.48 -5.82 -3.94
C GLN A 69 8.56 -6.36 -4.88
N TYR A 70 9.54 -5.54 -5.27
CA TYR A 70 10.53 -5.93 -6.25
C TYR A 70 11.95 -5.55 -5.82
N ILE A 71 12.92 -6.39 -6.19
CA ILE A 71 14.35 -6.15 -6.06
C ILE A 71 14.94 -6.21 -7.45
N LEU A 72 15.59 -5.14 -7.89
CA LEU A 72 16.22 -5.00 -9.20
C LEU A 72 17.74 -4.95 -9.01
N ASP A 73 18.50 -5.71 -9.77
CA ASP A 73 19.97 -5.56 -9.83
C ASP A 73 20.33 -4.38 -10.75
N GLY A 74 20.71 -3.25 -10.16
CA GLY A 74 21.07 -2.03 -10.90
C GLY A 74 22.46 -2.07 -11.53
N ARG A 75 23.29 -3.08 -11.24
CA ARG A 75 24.70 -3.13 -11.70
C ARG A 75 24.84 -3.64 -13.12
N GLN A 76 23.99 -4.58 -13.53
CA GLN A 76 24.13 -5.23 -14.83
C GLN A 76 23.77 -4.30 -15.99
N ASN A 77 22.80 -3.41 -15.81
CA ASN A 77 22.43 -2.42 -16.81
C ASN A 77 21.56 -1.31 -16.18
N VAL A 78 22.18 -0.18 -15.84
CA VAL A 78 21.52 0.98 -15.21
C VAL A 78 20.34 1.48 -16.05
N TYR A 79 20.47 1.48 -17.38
CA TYR A 79 19.40 1.89 -18.30
C TYR A 79 18.21 0.93 -18.28
N ARG A 80 18.48 -0.39 -18.26
CA ARG A 80 17.43 -1.41 -18.13
C ARG A 80 16.74 -1.32 -16.77
N ALA A 81 17.49 -1.11 -15.70
CA ALA A 81 16.92 -0.92 -14.37
C ALA A 81 16.04 0.33 -14.32
N ALA A 82 16.50 1.46 -14.88
CA ALA A 82 15.70 2.68 -14.99
C ALA A 82 14.44 2.48 -15.85
N HIS A 83 14.55 1.75 -16.97
CA HIS A 83 13.41 1.41 -17.82
C HIS A 83 12.40 0.53 -17.07
N LEU A 84 12.85 -0.49 -16.35
CA LEU A 84 11.98 -1.36 -15.54
C LEU A 84 11.31 -0.60 -14.40
N VAL A 85 12.04 0.29 -13.72
CA VAL A 85 11.46 1.19 -12.71
C VAL A 85 10.39 2.07 -13.35
N ASN A 86 10.67 2.66 -14.51
CA ASN A 86 9.71 3.53 -15.19
C ASN A 86 8.48 2.76 -15.68
N GLU A 87 8.65 1.54 -16.19
CA GLU A 87 7.53 0.67 -16.57
C GLU A 87 6.70 0.23 -15.36
N LEU A 88 7.35 -0.12 -14.24
CA LEU A 88 6.64 -0.41 -12.98
C LEU A 88 5.87 0.81 -12.48
N VAL A 89 6.50 1.99 -12.50
CA VAL A 89 5.84 3.26 -12.12
C VAL A 89 4.68 3.56 -13.06
N LYS A 90 4.84 3.38 -14.38
CA LYS A 90 3.74 3.53 -15.34
C LYS A 90 2.63 2.53 -15.06
N GLN A 91 2.90 1.25 -14.85
CA GLN A 91 1.87 0.27 -14.51
C GLN A 91 1.13 0.63 -13.21
N GLN A 92 1.84 1.16 -12.22
CA GLN A 92 1.24 1.63 -10.97
C GLN A 92 0.53 2.99 -11.09
N THR A 93 0.87 3.82 -12.09
CA THR A 93 0.29 5.16 -12.31
C THR A 93 -0.78 5.18 -13.41
N ALA A 94 -0.75 4.22 -14.34
CA ALA A 94 -1.67 4.03 -15.46
C ALA A 94 -3.02 3.39 -15.02
N VAL A 95 -3.25 3.31 -13.72
CA VAL A 95 -4.51 2.77 -13.17
C VAL A 95 -5.62 3.83 -13.13
N TYR A 96 -5.34 5.06 -13.60
CA TYR A 96 -6.38 5.94 -14.12
C TYR A 96 -6.57 5.62 -15.61
N PRO A 97 -7.80 5.41 -16.09
CA PRO A 97 -8.03 5.30 -17.52
C PRO A 97 -7.63 6.63 -18.18
N GLU A 98 -6.43 6.68 -18.77
CA GLU A 98 -5.94 7.84 -19.54
C GLU A 98 -6.72 8.05 -20.86
N THR A 99 -7.78 7.27 -21.08
CA THR A 99 -8.58 7.30 -22.31
C THR A 99 -9.67 8.37 -22.34
N VAL A 100 -9.87 9.12 -21.24
CA VAL A 100 -10.88 10.18 -21.20
C VAL A 100 -10.22 11.54 -20.97
N PRO A 101 -10.34 12.52 -21.89
CA PRO A 101 -9.78 13.87 -21.72
C PRO A 101 -10.25 14.55 -20.42
N GLU A 102 -11.44 14.19 -19.95
CA GLU A 102 -12.01 14.63 -18.67
C GLU A 102 -11.20 14.17 -17.45
N ALA A 103 -10.64 12.95 -17.46
CA ALA A 103 -9.83 12.43 -16.35
C ALA A 103 -8.49 13.17 -16.21
N ALA A 104 -7.86 13.53 -17.34
CA ALA A 104 -6.63 14.31 -17.35
C ALA A 104 -6.86 15.74 -16.81
N VAL A 105 -7.99 16.36 -17.20
CA VAL A 105 -8.42 17.66 -16.67
C VAL A 105 -8.69 17.56 -15.17
N LEU A 106 -9.45 16.55 -14.73
CA LEU A 106 -9.77 16.32 -13.32
C LEU A 106 -8.51 16.13 -12.47
N ARG A 107 -7.52 15.38 -12.99
CA ARG A 107 -6.22 15.18 -12.33
C ARG A 107 -5.46 16.49 -12.16
N ARG A 108 -5.42 17.32 -13.22
CA ARG A 108 -4.77 18.63 -13.18
C ARG A 108 -5.44 19.55 -12.15
N LEU A 109 -6.77 19.60 -12.13
CA LEU A 109 -7.53 20.40 -11.17
C LEU A 109 -7.34 19.88 -9.73
N THR A 110 -7.32 18.57 -9.53
CA THR A 110 -7.05 17.94 -8.23
C THR A 110 -5.65 18.33 -7.72
N ALA A 111 -4.63 18.28 -8.59
CA ALA A 111 -3.28 18.72 -8.24
C ALA A 111 -3.22 20.22 -7.87
N GLN A 112 -4.00 21.07 -8.55
CA GLN A 112 -4.10 22.50 -8.23
C GLN A 112 -4.73 22.72 -6.84
N VAL A 113 -5.80 21.99 -6.52
CA VAL A 113 -6.45 22.04 -5.20
C VAL A 113 -5.51 21.51 -4.11
N PHE A 114 -4.77 20.42 -4.38
CA PHE A 114 -3.80 19.88 -3.43
C PHE A 114 -2.70 20.88 -3.13
N LYS A 115 -2.18 21.56 -4.15
CA LYS A 115 -1.19 22.63 -3.97
C LYS A 115 -1.75 23.81 -3.18
N ALA A 116 -2.99 24.21 -3.43
CA ALA A 116 -3.64 25.31 -2.71
C ALA A 116 -3.84 25.02 -1.21
N HIS A 117 -4.06 23.75 -0.84
CA HIS A 117 -4.24 23.31 0.54
C HIS A 117 -2.96 22.75 1.19
N ASN A 118 -1.79 22.92 0.58
CA ASN A 118 -0.52 22.38 1.07
C ASN A 118 -0.55 20.86 1.33
N LEU A 119 -1.34 20.11 0.56
CA LEU A 119 -1.40 18.66 0.64
C LEU A 119 -0.12 18.07 0.02
N SER A 120 0.65 17.34 0.84
CA SER A 120 1.92 16.75 0.40
C SER A 120 1.68 15.64 -0.63
N SER A 121 2.25 15.78 -1.83
CA SER A 121 2.16 14.79 -2.91
C SER A 121 2.97 13.52 -2.63
N HIS A 122 3.95 13.57 -1.74
CA HIS A 122 4.87 12.44 -1.45
C HIS A 122 4.24 11.37 -0.53
N LEU A 123 3.16 11.70 0.19
CA LEU A 123 2.53 10.75 1.10
C LEU A 123 1.60 9.79 0.35
N SER A 124 1.54 8.52 0.78
CA SER A 124 0.60 7.51 0.25
C SER A 124 -0.85 8.00 0.25
N GLY A 125 -1.22 8.78 1.28
CA GLY A 125 -2.54 9.40 1.41
C GLY A 125 -2.92 10.31 0.23
N SER A 126 -1.97 10.87 -0.54
CA SER A 126 -2.27 11.77 -1.66
C SER A 126 -2.96 11.00 -2.77
N ARG A 127 -2.40 9.82 -3.09
CA ARG A 127 -2.92 8.91 -4.10
C ARG A 127 -4.27 8.34 -3.70
N TYR A 128 -4.41 7.96 -2.43
CA TYR A 128 -5.70 7.52 -1.91
C TYR A 128 -6.75 8.62 -2.00
N LEU A 129 -6.42 9.84 -1.60
CA LEU A 129 -7.34 10.97 -1.67
C LEU A 129 -7.69 11.38 -3.11
N GLU A 130 -6.71 11.37 -4.01
CA GLU A 130 -6.88 11.61 -5.45
C GLU A 130 -7.86 10.59 -6.06
N TYR A 131 -7.73 9.30 -5.71
CA TYR A 131 -8.60 8.24 -6.20
C TYR A 131 -10.00 8.31 -5.58
N MET A 132 -10.09 8.61 -4.27
CA MET A 132 -11.36 8.84 -3.60
C MET A 132 -12.12 10.02 -4.21
N LEU A 133 -11.44 11.12 -4.56
CA LEU A 133 -12.04 12.28 -5.21
C LEU A 133 -12.52 11.94 -6.62
N TYR A 134 -11.73 11.16 -7.37
CA TYR A 134 -12.16 10.66 -8.67
C TYR A 134 -13.44 9.83 -8.59
N LEU A 135 -13.51 8.86 -7.66
CA LEU A 135 -14.72 8.06 -7.43
C LEU A 135 -15.91 8.92 -7.02
N TYR A 136 -15.69 9.88 -6.11
CA TYR A 136 -16.72 10.79 -5.63
C TYR A 136 -17.29 11.69 -6.73
N LEU A 137 -16.43 12.18 -7.63
CA LEU A 137 -16.82 13.07 -8.73
C LEU A 137 -17.47 12.31 -9.89
N ARG A 138 -17.03 11.07 -10.17
CA ARG A 138 -17.63 10.22 -11.20
C ARG A 138 -19.05 9.79 -10.84
N ASP A 139 -19.28 9.44 -9.58
CA ASP A 139 -20.56 8.90 -9.11
C ASP A 139 -21.40 10.01 -8.44
N GLN A 140 -21.41 11.23 -9.00
CA GLN A 140 -22.09 12.41 -8.45
C GLN A 140 -23.57 12.17 -8.11
N ASP A 141 -24.29 11.39 -8.92
CA ASP A 141 -25.70 11.03 -8.67
C ASP A 141 -25.87 10.02 -7.51
N ARG A 142 -24.80 9.34 -7.10
CA ARG A 142 -24.74 8.43 -5.95
C ARG A 142 -24.00 9.05 -4.76
N CYS A 143 -23.98 10.39 -4.62
CA CYS A 143 -23.36 11.14 -3.50
C CYS A 143 -23.81 10.75 -2.08
N THR A 144 -24.60 9.69 -1.92
CA THR A 144 -24.78 8.91 -0.68
C THR A 144 -23.68 7.86 -0.44
N LEU A 145 -22.60 7.84 -1.21
CA LEU A 145 -21.45 6.98 -0.96
C LEU A 145 -20.79 7.36 0.38
N GLN A 146 -21.11 6.60 1.42
CA GLN A 146 -20.47 6.71 2.73
C GLN A 146 -18.96 6.56 2.56
N CYS A 147 -18.17 7.32 3.33
CA CYS A 147 -16.70 7.23 3.26
C CYS A 147 -16.17 5.81 3.45
N SER A 148 -16.90 4.97 4.22
CA SER A 148 -16.62 3.54 4.37
C SER A 148 -16.54 2.80 3.04
N HIS A 149 -17.45 3.09 2.10
CA HIS A 149 -17.44 2.50 0.77
C HIS A 149 -16.25 3.01 -0.06
N LEU A 150 -15.99 4.33 -0.04
CA LEU A 150 -14.85 4.91 -0.75
C LEU A 150 -13.52 4.35 -0.23
N TYR A 151 -13.37 4.14 1.07
CA TYR A 151 -12.21 3.47 1.64
C TYR A 151 -12.09 2.03 1.18
N ALA A 152 -13.19 1.28 1.09
CA ALA A 152 -13.19 -0.10 0.64
C ALA A 152 -12.80 -0.22 -0.84
N GLU A 153 -13.37 0.61 -1.72
CA GLU A 153 -13.04 0.62 -3.16
C GLU A 153 -11.61 1.08 -3.40
N THR A 154 -11.15 2.12 -2.70
CA THR A 154 -9.76 2.57 -2.75
C THR A 154 -8.81 1.48 -2.24
N ALA A 155 -9.19 0.75 -1.19
CA ALA A 155 -8.40 -0.34 -0.65
C ALA A 155 -8.26 -1.51 -1.63
N LYS A 156 -9.35 -1.89 -2.32
CA LYS A 156 -9.32 -2.87 -3.41
C LYS A 156 -8.40 -2.42 -4.54
N HIS A 157 -8.51 -1.15 -4.94
CA HIS A 157 -7.71 -0.58 -6.02
C HIS A 157 -6.20 -0.62 -5.73
N TYR A 158 -5.80 -0.27 -4.51
CA TYR A 158 -4.38 -0.23 -4.10
C TYR A 158 -3.90 -1.48 -3.36
N LEU A 159 -4.65 -2.60 -3.44
CA LEU A 159 -4.34 -3.88 -2.80
C LEU A 159 -3.96 -3.74 -1.31
N THR A 160 -4.65 -2.84 -0.61
CA THR A 160 -4.39 -2.47 0.79
C THR A 160 -5.64 -2.68 1.64
N THR A 161 -5.64 -2.27 2.90
CA THR A 161 -6.79 -2.37 3.81
C THR A 161 -7.51 -1.04 3.94
N ALA A 162 -8.84 -1.07 4.07
CA ALA A 162 -9.65 0.14 4.24
C ALA A 162 -9.23 0.96 5.46
N SER A 163 -8.84 0.31 6.56
CA SER A 163 -8.31 0.99 7.76
C SER A 163 -7.01 1.74 7.50
N ARG A 164 -6.15 1.22 6.61
CA ARG A 164 -4.90 1.89 6.24
C ARG A 164 -5.15 3.10 5.35
N VAL A 165 -6.05 2.96 4.37
CA VAL A 165 -6.51 4.08 3.53
C VAL A 165 -7.07 5.20 4.41
N GLU A 166 -8.00 4.87 5.31
CA GLU A 166 -8.63 5.81 6.21
C GLU A 166 -7.61 6.55 7.09
N ARG A 167 -6.65 5.81 7.68
CA ARG A 167 -5.57 6.36 8.49
C ARG A 167 -4.69 7.34 7.70
N ASP A 168 -4.24 6.95 6.52
CA ASP A 168 -3.32 7.74 5.70
C ASP A 168 -4.00 9.01 5.16
N VAL A 169 -5.27 8.90 4.77
CA VAL A 169 -6.11 10.05 4.37
C VAL A 169 -6.34 10.98 5.57
N ARG A 170 -6.67 10.44 6.74
CA ARG A 170 -6.86 11.24 7.97
C ARG A 170 -5.57 11.96 8.38
N TYR A 171 -4.42 11.31 8.24
CA TYR A 171 -3.12 11.92 8.50
C TYR A 171 -2.87 13.10 7.55
N MET A 172 -3.12 12.89 6.26
CA MET A 172 -2.98 13.93 5.23
C MET A 172 -3.89 15.14 5.47
N LEU A 173 -5.18 14.92 5.72
CA LEU A 173 -6.13 16.01 5.96
C LEU A 173 -5.78 16.81 7.22
N ARG A 174 -5.24 16.14 8.26
CA ARG A 174 -4.73 16.82 9.46
C ARG A 174 -3.49 17.66 9.17
N GLN A 175 -2.58 17.20 8.31
CA GLN A 175 -1.41 17.98 7.93
C GLN A 175 -1.77 19.26 7.17
N ALA A 176 -2.86 19.23 6.39
CA ALA A 176 -3.37 20.40 5.67
C ALA A 176 -4.22 21.37 6.54
N ASP A 177 -4.27 21.18 7.86
CA ASP A 177 -5.09 21.94 8.82
C ASP A 177 -6.59 22.02 8.44
N LEU A 178 -7.10 21.01 7.73
CA LEU A 178 -8.52 20.95 7.35
C LEU A 178 -9.36 20.50 8.55
N LYS A 179 -9.97 21.48 9.23
CA LYS A 179 -10.81 21.26 10.42
C LYS A 179 -12.16 20.65 10.02
N GLY A 180 -12.32 19.34 10.23
CA GLY A 180 -13.56 18.63 9.95
C GLY A 180 -13.42 17.11 9.95
N GLY A 181 -14.55 16.42 9.81
CA GLY A 181 -14.55 14.99 9.53
C GLY A 181 -14.12 14.70 8.09
N ASN A 182 -13.53 13.54 7.84
CA ASN A 182 -13.02 13.15 6.51
C ASN A 182 -14.06 13.31 5.40
N ALA A 183 -15.33 12.98 5.67
CA ALA A 183 -16.45 13.14 4.72
C ALA A 183 -16.67 14.60 4.31
N ARG A 184 -16.66 15.51 5.30
CA ARG A 184 -16.84 16.94 5.06
C ARG A 184 -15.69 17.50 4.26
N ASN A 185 -14.46 17.11 4.59
CA ASN A 185 -13.26 17.55 3.89
C ASN A 185 -13.23 17.01 2.45
N LEU A 186 -13.63 15.77 2.22
CA LEU A 186 -13.72 15.20 0.88
C LEU A 186 -14.75 15.95 0.02
N LYS A 187 -15.95 16.21 0.57
CA LYS A 187 -16.98 17.01 -0.11
C LYS A 187 -16.48 18.42 -0.42
N TYR A 188 -15.84 19.08 0.53
CA TYR A 188 -15.26 20.42 0.36
C TYR A 188 -14.22 20.46 -0.77
N LEU A 189 -13.30 19.48 -0.80
CA LEU A 189 -12.30 19.39 -1.86
C LEU A 189 -12.94 19.10 -3.22
N ALA A 190 -13.95 18.22 -3.28
CA ALA A 190 -14.70 17.93 -4.50
C ALA A 190 -15.44 19.17 -5.04
N GLU A 191 -16.09 19.94 -4.17
CA GLU A 191 -16.76 21.20 -4.54
C GLU A 191 -15.77 22.23 -5.10
N ASN A 192 -14.58 22.35 -4.52
CA ASN A 192 -13.52 23.21 -5.05
C ASN A 192 -13.05 22.76 -6.44
N ILE A 193 -12.91 21.46 -6.68
CA ILE A 193 -12.56 20.91 -8.00
C ILE A 193 -13.66 21.24 -9.03
N LEU A 194 -14.92 21.03 -8.69
CA LEU A 194 -16.06 21.33 -9.56
C LEU A 194 -16.19 22.82 -9.87
N ARG A 195 -15.89 23.68 -8.89
CA ARG A 195 -15.84 25.12 -9.09
C ARG A 195 -14.77 25.48 -10.12
N LEU A 196 -13.54 24.99 -9.94
CA LEU A 196 -12.46 25.21 -10.90
C LEU A 196 -12.78 24.63 -12.28
N TYR A 197 -13.46 23.49 -12.34
CA TYR A 197 -13.91 22.90 -13.60
C TYR A 197 -14.94 23.77 -14.32
N ARG A 198 -15.91 24.32 -13.58
CA ARG A 198 -16.91 25.26 -14.13
C ARG A 198 -16.24 26.55 -14.59
N ASP A 199 -15.34 27.10 -13.79
CA ASP A 199 -14.60 28.32 -14.13
C ASP A 199 -13.72 28.09 -15.37
N ALA A 200 -13.11 26.91 -15.52
CA ALA A 200 -12.36 26.53 -16.73
C ALA A 200 -13.26 26.35 -17.96
N SER A 201 -14.43 25.73 -17.79
CA SER A 201 -15.42 25.55 -18.84
C SER A 201 -16.02 26.89 -19.32
N GLN A 202 -16.22 27.84 -18.41
CA GLN A 202 -16.72 29.18 -18.72
C GLN A 202 -15.66 30.13 -19.29
N ASN A 203 -14.36 29.92 -19.00
CA ASN A 203 -13.27 30.82 -19.41
C ASN A 203 -12.49 30.39 -20.69
N GLY A 204 -12.84 29.29 -21.36
CA GLY A 204 -12.35 29.01 -22.72
C GLY A 204 -12.16 27.52 -23.05
N GLY A 205 -12.33 27.06 -24.29
CA GLY A 205 -12.00 27.79 -25.51
C GLY A 205 -10.49 28.10 -25.64
N ALA A 206 -9.72 28.02 -24.56
CA ALA A 206 -8.30 28.33 -24.54
C ALA A 206 -7.65 27.63 -23.34
N VAL A 207 -7.08 26.46 -23.58
CA VAL A 207 -5.72 25.99 -23.21
C VAL A 207 -5.72 24.48 -23.41
N ILE A 208 -5.80 24.08 -24.67
CA ILE A 208 -5.11 22.88 -25.15
C ILE A 208 -4.01 23.42 -26.07
N LYS A 209 -2.83 23.62 -25.50
CA LYS A 209 -1.55 23.63 -26.20
C LYS A 209 -0.58 22.83 -25.34
#